data_AF-A0A7W1PQA7-F1
#
_entry.id   AF-A0A7W1PQA7-F1
#
_cell.length_a   1.000
_cell.length_b   1.000
_cell.length_c   1.000
_cell.angle_alpha   90.00
_cell.angle_beta   90.00
_cell.angle_gamma   90.00
#
_symmetry.space_group_name_H-M   'P 1'
#
loop_
_entity.id
_entity.type
_entity.pdbx_description
1 polymer ?
#
loop_
_entity_poly.entity_id
_entity_poly.type
_entity_poly.pdbx_seq_one_letter_code
_entity_poly.pdbx_strand_id
1 'polypeptide(L)'
;MTWSRLVPNCPVCGLGLERGEQGYWLGAYFFNLMAVETLFGVWVAALLWWTWPSPPWGLFQVVTLVLMAIAPVAFFPFSKTLFLAFDLWVRPPTENDFVVPHEVARRHRPA
;
A
#
# COMPACT_ATOMS: atom_id res chain seq x y z
N MET A 1 1.55 -5.05 17.10
CA MET A 1 0.92 -4.53 15.86
C MET A 1 0.59 -5.73 14.99
N THR A 2 -0.68 -6.04 14.79
CA THR A 2 -1.10 -7.02 13.76
C THR A 2 -0.95 -6.38 12.39
N TRP A 3 -0.38 -7.12 11.44
CA TRP A 3 -0.05 -6.68 10.08
C TRP A 3 -1.20 -5.97 9.31
N SER A 4 -2.46 -6.21 9.69
CA SER A 4 -3.66 -5.60 9.08
C SER A 4 -4.33 -4.49 9.91
N ARG A 5 -3.88 -4.19 11.13
CA ARG A 5 -4.49 -3.14 11.96
C ARG A 5 -3.74 -1.81 11.79
N LEU A 6 -4.29 -0.94 10.97
CA LEU A 6 -3.89 0.47 10.95
C LEU A 6 -4.40 1.13 12.25
N VAL A 7 -3.49 1.66 13.06
CA VAL A 7 -3.84 2.39 14.29
C VAL A 7 -4.27 3.80 13.88
N PRO A 8 -5.35 4.37 14.44
CA PRO A 8 -5.83 5.70 14.02
C PRO A 8 -4.78 6.81 14.22
N ASN A 9 -3.96 6.69 15.27
CA ASN A 9 -2.91 7.66 15.59
C ASN A 9 -1.58 6.96 15.89
N CYS A 10 -0.46 7.64 15.61
CA CYS A 10 0.85 7.18 16.03
C CYS A 10 0.97 7.22 17.57
N PRO A 11 1.36 6.12 18.25
CA PRO A 11 1.44 6.08 19.72
C PRO A 11 2.61 6.90 20.30
N VAL A 12 3.57 7.33 19.47
CA VAL A 12 4.75 8.09 19.90
C VAL A 12 4.58 9.60 19.70
N CYS A 13 3.98 10.03 18.59
CA CYS A 13 3.85 11.45 18.24
C CYS A 13 2.41 11.96 18.10
N GLY A 14 1.41 11.10 18.21
CA GLY A 14 -0.01 11.49 18.13
C GLY A 14 -0.52 11.84 16.73
N LEU A 15 0.31 11.75 15.68
CA LEU A 15 -0.09 12.05 14.30
C LEU A 15 -1.23 11.14 13.83
N GLY A 16 -2.29 11.73 13.28
CA GLY A 16 -3.38 11.00 12.64
C GLY A 16 -2.91 10.30 11.36
N LEU A 17 -3.01 8.96 11.31
CA LEU A 17 -2.61 8.20 10.11
C LEU A 17 -3.65 8.30 8.98
N GLU A 18 -4.90 8.64 9.32
CA GLU A 18 -5.97 8.96 8.38
C GLU A 18 -6.27 10.46 8.49
N ARG A 19 -5.60 11.27 7.66
CA ARG A 19 -5.71 12.75 7.64
C ARG A 19 -7.08 13.32 7.18
N GLY A 20 -8.16 12.55 7.19
CA GLY A 20 -9.52 13.00 6.83
C GLY A 20 -9.73 13.46 5.37
N GLU A 21 -8.66 13.59 4.58
CA GLU A 21 -8.69 13.97 3.18
C GLU A 21 -9.30 12.85 2.32
N GLN A 22 -10.33 13.19 1.52
CA GLN A 22 -11.01 12.29 0.56
C GLN A 22 -10.02 11.63 -0.45
N GLY A 23 -8.81 12.19 -0.60
CA GLY A 23 -7.74 11.67 -1.45
C GLY A 23 -6.83 10.61 -0.81
N TYR A 24 -6.89 10.37 0.50
CA TYR A 24 -5.97 9.44 1.19
C TYR A 24 -6.10 7.99 0.71
N TRP A 25 -7.33 7.57 0.40
CA TRP A 25 -7.59 6.25 -0.19
C TRP A 25 -7.13 6.14 -1.64
N LEU A 26 -7.24 7.23 -2.42
CA LEU A 26 -6.79 7.27 -3.81
C LEU A 26 -5.25 7.20 -3.89
N GLY A 27 -4.56 7.92 -3.00
CA GLY A 27 -3.11 7.87 -2.87
C GLY A 27 -2.58 6.49 -2.48
N ALA A 28 -3.19 5.86 -1.48
CA ALA A 28 -2.86 4.49 -1.09
C ALA A 28 -3.17 3.46 -2.20
N TYR A 29 -4.18 3.71 -3.04
CA TYR A 29 -4.42 2.85 -4.21
C TYR A 29 -3.34 3.04 -5.29
N PHE A 30 -2.96 4.28 -5.57
CA PHE A 30 -1.92 4.62 -6.55
C PHE A 30 -0.56 3.97 -6.21
N PHE A 31 -0.12 4.06 -4.94
CA PHE A 31 1.12 3.43 -4.50
C PHE A 31 1.06 1.90 -4.55
N ASN A 32 -0.11 1.30 -4.33
CA ASN A 32 -0.28 -0.15 -4.41
C ASN A 32 -0.18 -0.61 -5.87
N LEU A 33 -0.83 0.12 -6.79
CA LEU A 33 -0.77 -0.13 -8.22
C LEU A 33 0.67 -0.01 -8.74
N MET A 34 1.37 1.09 -8.41
CA MET A 34 2.77 1.29 -8.80
C MET A 34 3.69 0.17 -8.30
N ALA A 35 3.50 -0.30 -7.06
CA ALA A 35 4.30 -1.38 -6.51
C ALA A 35 4.04 -2.71 -7.23
N VAL A 36 2.77 -3.06 -7.49
CA VAL A 36 2.39 -4.29 -8.19
C VAL A 36 2.86 -4.27 -9.64
N GLU A 37 2.74 -3.14 -10.32
CA GLU A 37 3.20 -2.96 -11.71
C GLU A 37 4.72 -3.06 -11.82
N THR A 38 5.45 -2.43 -10.90
CA THR A 38 6.92 -2.54 -10.82
C THR A 38 7.34 -3.98 -10.57
N LEU A 39 6.68 -4.66 -9.63
CA LEU A 39 6.92 -6.07 -9.34
C LEU A 39 6.69 -6.96 -10.57
N PHE A 40 5.62 -6.71 -11.32
CA PHE A 40 5.33 -7.42 -12.56
C PHE A 40 6.42 -7.21 -13.62
N GLY A 41 6.82 -5.95 -13.85
CA GLY A 41 7.87 -5.62 -14.81
C GLY A 41 9.21 -6.29 -14.49
N VAL A 42 9.62 -6.24 -13.22
CA VAL A 42 10.84 -6.91 -12.74
C VAL A 42 10.74 -8.43 -12.89
N TRP A 43 9.60 -9.02 -12.56
CA TRP A 43 9.36 -10.45 -12.70
C TRP A 43 9.50 -10.92 -14.16
N VAL A 44 8.85 -10.23 -15.10
CA VAL A 44 8.92 -10.53 -16.54
C VAL A 44 10.35 -10.40 -17.04
N ALA A 45 11.03 -9.29 -16.71
CA ALA A 45 12.40 -9.04 -17.15
C ALA A 45 13.37 -10.10 -16.62
N ALA A 46 13.27 -10.46 -15.34
CA ALA A 46 14.11 -11.48 -14.72
C ALA A 46 13.89 -12.88 -15.33
N LEU A 47 12.63 -13.25 -15.57
CA LEU A 47 12.30 -14.54 -16.16
C LEU A 47 12.82 -14.64 -17.60
N LEU A 48 12.60 -13.60 -18.41
CA LEU A 48 13.11 -13.55 -19.77
C LEU A 48 14.63 -13.60 -19.79
N TRP A 49 15.30 -12.83 -18.92
CA TRP A 49 16.76 -12.83 -18.82
C TRP A 49 17.34 -14.22 -18.51
N TRP A 50 16.70 -14.98 -17.61
CA TRP A 50 17.21 -16.30 -17.21
C TRP A 50 16.85 -17.41 -18.21
N THR A 51 15.63 -17.40 -18.74
CA THR A 51 15.07 -18.55 -19.49
C THR A 51 15.11 -18.38 -21.01
N TRP A 52 15.67 -17.29 -21.50
CA TRP A 52 15.93 -17.11 -22.93
C TRP A 52 16.87 -18.20 -23.46
N PRO A 53 16.61 -18.84 -24.62
CA PRO A 53 15.59 -18.55 -25.64
C PRO A 53 14.29 -19.37 -25.55
N SER A 54 14.16 -20.29 -24.58
CA SER A 54 12.96 -21.14 -24.42
C SER A 54 12.28 -20.93 -23.07
N PRO A 55 11.60 -19.78 -22.87
CA PRO A 55 10.90 -19.48 -21.63
C PRO A 55 9.72 -20.44 -21.38
N PRO A 56 9.56 -20.96 -20.13
CA PRO A 56 8.47 -21.84 -19.77
C PRO A 56 7.16 -21.05 -19.56
N TRP A 57 6.47 -20.75 -20.65
CA TRP A 57 5.24 -19.91 -20.65
C TRP A 57 4.14 -20.40 -19.71
N GLY A 58 3.96 -21.72 -19.56
CA GLY A 58 2.96 -22.28 -18.65
C GLY A 58 3.24 -21.96 -17.17
N LEU A 59 4.50 -22.10 -16.75
CA LEU A 59 4.92 -21.72 -15.39
C LEU A 59 4.81 -20.21 -15.21
N PHE A 60 5.23 -19.43 -16.20
CA PHE A 60 5.12 -17.97 -16.17
C PHE A 60 3.69 -17.49 -15.95
N GLN A 61 2.71 -18.05 -16.67
CA GLN A 61 1.30 -17.66 -16.54
C GLN A 61 0.76 -17.96 -15.14
N VAL A 62 0.98 -19.17 -14.62
CA VAL A 62 0.50 -19.57 -13.30
C VAL A 62 1.13 -18.72 -12.21
N VAL A 63 2.46 -18.54 -12.24
CA VAL A 63 3.17 -17.74 -11.24
C VAL A 63 2.73 -16.28 -11.31
N THR A 64 2.62 -15.71 -12.51
CA THR A 64 2.17 -14.32 -12.69
C THR A 64 0.76 -14.11 -12.16
N LEU A 65 -0.17 -15.03 -12.44
CA LEU A 65 -1.55 -14.92 -11.96
C LEU A 65 -1.62 -14.97 -10.43
N VAL A 66 -0.90 -15.90 -9.81
CA VAL A 66 -0.80 -16.00 -8.34
C VAL A 66 -0.15 -14.75 -7.76
N LEU A 67 0.94 -14.27 -8.36
CA LEU A 67 1.66 -13.08 -7.92
C LEU A 67 0.77 -11.84 -7.97
N MET A 68 0.05 -11.62 -9.08
CA MET A 68 -0.83 -10.46 -9.25
C MET A 68 -2.08 -10.51 -8.38
N ALA A 69 -2.53 -11.70 -7.95
CA ALA A 69 -3.63 -11.84 -7.01
C ALA A 69 -3.19 -11.56 -5.56
N ILE A 70 -2.02 -12.06 -5.16
CA ILE A 70 -1.53 -11.98 -3.77
C ILE A 70 -0.84 -10.64 -3.48
N ALA A 71 -0.02 -10.14 -4.41
CA ALA A 71 0.76 -8.93 -4.22
C ALA A 71 -0.05 -7.70 -3.80
N PRO A 72 -1.18 -7.31 -4.44
CA PRO A 72 -1.92 -6.12 -4.03
C PRO A 72 -2.47 -6.23 -2.61
N VAL A 73 -2.97 -7.42 -2.23
CA VAL A 73 -3.50 -7.69 -0.88
C VAL A 73 -2.37 -7.64 0.15
N ALA A 74 -1.22 -8.25 -0.16
CA ALA A 74 -0.06 -8.27 0.71
C ALA A 74 0.60 -6.89 0.85
N PHE A 75 0.55 -6.08 -0.20
CA PHE A 75 1.18 -4.76 -0.24
C PHE A 75 0.25 -3.63 0.22
N PHE A 76 -1.03 -3.89 0.41
CA PHE A 76 -2.01 -2.91 0.86
C PHE A 76 -1.61 -2.16 2.15
N PRO A 77 -1.16 -2.82 3.23
CA PRO A 77 -0.74 -2.10 4.45
C PRO A 77 0.51 -1.24 4.22
N PHE A 78 1.47 -1.71 3.40
CA PHE A 78 2.66 -0.96 3.05
C PHE A 78 2.33 0.28 2.23
N SER A 79 1.37 0.17 1.31
CA SER A 79 0.96 1.29 0.47
C SER A 79 0.41 2.47 1.28
N LYS A 80 -0.39 2.22 2.31
CA LYS A 80 -0.89 3.25 3.25
C LYS A 80 0.25 3.97 3.96
N THR A 81 1.29 3.24 4.38
CA THR A 81 2.46 3.82 5.05
C THR A 81 3.38 4.59 4.10
N LEU A 82 3.60 4.08 2.89
CA LEU A 82 4.38 4.74 1.85
C LEU A 82 3.71 6.05 1.42
N PHE A 83 2.39 6.02 1.21
CA PHE A 83 1.64 7.21 0.90
C PHE A 83 1.71 8.24 2.03
N LEU A 84 1.56 7.84 3.30
CA LEU A 84 1.68 8.78 4.42
C LEU A 84 3.09 9.39 4.52
N ALA A 85 4.14 8.59 4.31
CA ALA A 85 5.51 9.09 4.30
C ALA A 85 5.74 10.08 3.16
N PHE A 86 5.22 9.78 1.97
CA PHE A 86 5.27 10.68 0.82
C PHE A 86 4.46 11.97 1.04
N ASP A 87 3.26 11.85 1.61
CA ASP A 87 2.39 12.98 1.93
C ASP A 87 3.07 13.91 2.96
N LEU A 88 3.70 13.36 4.00
CA LEU A 88 4.49 14.14 4.97
C LEU A 88 5.71 14.82 4.35
N TRP A 89 6.31 14.21 3.32
CA TRP A 89 7.44 14.80 2.61
C TRP A 89 7.01 15.99 1.73
N VAL A 90 5.86 15.89 1.06
CA VAL A 90 5.31 16.96 0.21
C VAL A 90 4.63 18.05 1.05
N ARG A 91 3.91 17.66 2.10
CA ARG A 91 3.17 18.51 3.03
C ARG A 91 3.65 18.24 4.45
N PRO A 92 4.60 19.05 4.96
CA PRO A 92 5.07 18.90 6.32
C PRO A 92 3.91 19.04 7.32
N PRO A 93 3.95 18.31 8.45
CA PRO A 93 2.86 18.28 9.41
C PRO A 93 2.59 19.65 10.00
N THR A 94 1.32 20.02 10.03
CA THR A 94 0.81 21.25 10.65
C THR A 94 0.16 20.93 11.99
N GLU A 95 -0.02 21.92 12.86
CA GLU A 95 -0.63 21.74 14.19
C GLU A 95 -2.02 21.08 14.12
N ASN A 96 -2.76 21.32 13.04
CA ASN A 96 -4.07 20.72 12.79
C ASN A 96 -4.02 19.20 12.54
N ASP A 97 -2.88 18.65 12.11
CA ASP A 97 -2.71 17.20 11.88
C ASP A 97 -2.53 16.38 13.17
N PHE A 98 -2.29 17.06 14.28
CA PHE A 98 -2.21 16.47 15.62
C PHE A 98 -3.53 16.59 16.39
N VAL A 99 -4.51 17.33 15.84
CA VAL A 99 -5.85 17.44 16.42
C VAL A 99 -6.66 16.22 16.00
N VAL A 100 -7.15 15.49 17.00
CA VAL A 100 -7.99 14.28 16.83
C VAL A 100 -9.16 14.57 15.87
N PRO A 101 -9.51 13.65 14.94
CA PRO A 101 -10.51 13.91 13.90
C PRO A 101 -11.83 14.46 14.45
N HIS A 102 -12.38 15.52 13.83
CA HIS A 102 -13.75 15.99 14.05
C HIS A 102 -14.80 14.96 13.61
N GLU A 103 -14.41 13.96 12.82
CA GLU A 103 -15.26 12.87 12.39
C GLU A 103 -15.04 11.64 13.27
N VAL A 104 -16.07 11.24 14.01
CA VAL A 104 -16.04 10.04 14.85
C VAL A 104 -15.70 8.85 13.96
N ALA A 105 -14.53 8.23 14.19
CA ALA A 105 -14.11 7.01 13.53
C ALA A 105 -15.30 6.04 13.48
N ARG A 106 -15.77 5.72 12.25
CA ARG A 106 -16.95 4.90 12.05
C ARG A 106 -16.69 3.57 12.77
N ARG A 107 -17.34 3.36 13.93
CA ARG A 107 -17.18 2.14 14.74
C ARG A 107 -17.33 0.94 13.82
N HIS A 108 -16.23 0.23 13.54
CA HIS A 108 -16.31 -1.07 12.90
C HIS A 108 -17.02 -1.97 13.91
N ARG A 109 -18.28 -2.28 13.60
CA ARG A 109 -19.16 -3.12 14.41
C ARG A 109 -18.53 -4.52 14.45
N PRO A 110 -18.35 -5.14 15.64
CA PRO A 110 -17.91 -6.52 15.71
C PRO A 110 -19.04 -7.42 15.18
N ALA A 111 -18.69 -8.34 14.27
CA ALA A 111 -19.39 -9.57 14.02
C ALA A 111 -18.36 -10.69 14.15
#